data_AF-A0A3M1M930-F1
#
_entry.id   AF-A0A3M1M930-F1
#
_cell.length_a   1.000
_cell.length_b   1.000
_cell.length_c   1.000
_cell.angle_alpha   90.00
_cell.angle_beta   90.00
_cell.angle_gamma   90.00
#
_symmetry.space_group_name_H-M   'P 1'
#
loop_
_entity.id
_entity.type
_entity.pdbx_description
1 polymer ?
#
loop_
_entity_poly.entity_id
_entity_poly.type
_entity_poly.pdbx_seq_one_letter_code
_entity_poly.pdbx_strand_id
1 'polypeptide(L)' 'FHEDDSVALYNLREDPGETRDLAGTMPELTASLRAELDAWQAATEAPIPGTPNPECVLPPVDRIPKDRRD' A
#
# COMPACT_ATOMS: atom_id res chain seq x y z
N PHE A 1 4.47 0.87 2.60
CA PHE A 1 3.08 1.05 3.00
C PHE A 1 3.09 1.81 4.32
N HIS A 2 1.98 2.42 4.77
CA HIS A 2 2.02 3.28 5.97
C HIS A 2 2.49 2.55 7.24
N GLU A 3 2.30 1.23 7.30
CA GLU A 3 2.75 0.40 8.43
C GLU A 3 4.28 0.20 8.49
N ASP A 4 5.00 0.32 7.37
CA ASP A 4 6.44 0.00 7.23
C ASP A 4 7.24 1.03 6.40
N ASP A 5 6.62 2.14 6.04
CA ASP A 5 7.07 3.19 5.12
C ASP A 5 7.62 2.69 3.76
N SER A 6 7.28 1.47 3.33
CA SER A 6 7.70 0.97 2.02
C SER A 6 7.01 1.71 0.86
N VAL A 7 7.61 1.66 -0.33
CA VAL A 7 7.04 2.23 -1.56
C VAL A 7 7.10 1.19 -2.66
N ALA A 8 6.10 1.19 -3.52
CA ALA A 8 6.04 0.35 -4.71
C ALA A 8 5.59 1.19 -5.89
N LEU A 9 6.06 0.84 -7.09
CA LEU A 9 5.70 1.52 -8.34
C LEU A 9 5.23 0.49 -9.35
N TYR A 10 4.03 0.68 -9.90
CA TYR A 10 3.43 -0.22 -10.89
C TYR A 10 3.08 0.50 -12.18
N ASN A 11 3.28 -0.18 -13.30
CA ASN A 11 2.80 0.29 -14.60
C ASN A 11 1.48 -0.42 -14.94
N LEU A 12 0.35 0.20 -14.58
CA LEU A 12 -0.97 -0.41 -14.75
C LEU A 12 -1.37 -0.72 -16.21
N ARG A 13 -0.71 -0.09 -17.19
CA ARG A 13 -0.93 -0.41 -18.62
C ARG A 13 -0.37 -1.77 -18.99
N GLU A 14 0.78 -2.13 -18.42
CA GLU A 14 1.52 -3.37 -18.72
C GLU A 14 1.30 -4.45 -17.67
N ASP A 15 0.99 -4.04 -16.44
CA ASP A 15 0.81 -4.89 -15.26
C ASP A 15 -0.41 -4.46 -14.46
N PRO A 16 -1.64 -4.73 -14.96
CA PRO A 16 -2.88 -4.40 -14.26
C PRO A 16 -3.06 -5.15 -12.92
N GLY A 17 -2.33 -6.25 -12.72
CA GLY A 17 -2.38 -7.06 -11.50
C GLY A 17 -1.34 -6.66 -10.45
N GLU A 18 -0.58 -5.58 -10.67
CA GLU A 18 0.43 -5.07 -9.73
C GLU A 18 1.44 -6.14 -9.28
N THR A 19 1.82 -7.02 -10.20
CA THR A 19 2.67 -8.18 -9.93
C THR A 19 4.16 -7.85 -9.95
N ARG A 20 4.56 -6.73 -10.54
CA ARG A 20 5.95 -6.32 -10.74
C ARG A 20 6.19 -4.92 -10.18
N ASP A 21 6.82 -4.87 -9.02
CA ASP A 21 7.31 -3.62 -8.44
C ASP A 21 8.51 -3.07 -9.22
N LEU A 22 8.40 -1.82 -9.68
CA LEU A 22 9.40 -1.08 -10.42
C LEU A 22 10.16 -0.08 -9.54
N ALA A 23 9.81 0.08 -8.26
CA ALA A 23 10.33 1.14 -7.41
C ALA A 23 11.87 1.18 -7.36
N GLY A 24 12.50 -0.01 -7.26
CA GLY A 24 13.96 -0.15 -7.27
C GLY A 24 14.63 0.07 -8.64
N THR A 25 13.87 -0.05 -9.74
CA THR A 25 14.39 0.13 -11.11
C THR A 25 14.15 1.54 -11.66
N MET A 26 13.19 2.27 -11.10
CA MET A 26 12.83 3.63 -11.52
C MET A 26 12.79 4.60 -10.31
N PRO A 27 13.91 4.75 -9.57
CA PRO A 27 13.93 5.46 -8.29
C PRO A 27 13.55 6.94 -8.40
N GLU A 28 13.90 7.62 -9.50
CA GLU A 28 13.57 9.04 -9.71
C GLU A 28 12.05 9.24 -9.87
N LEU A 29 11.39 8.39 -10.67
CA LEU A 29 9.93 8.45 -10.85
C LEU A 29 9.20 8.10 -9.55
N THR A 30 9.69 7.09 -8.84
CA THR A 30 9.17 6.72 -7.52
C THR A 30 9.21 7.90 -6.55
N ALA A 31 10.35 8.61 -6.49
CA ALA A 31 10.51 9.77 -5.61
C ALA A 31 9.58 10.93 -6.02
N SER A 32 9.44 11.19 -7.32
CA SER A 32 8.53 12.24 -7.82
C SER A 32 7.07 11.96 -7.42
N LEU A 33 6.58 10.74 -7.69
CA LEU A 33 5.19 10.37 -7.38
C LEU A 33 4.93 10.31 -5.88
N ARG A 34 5.91 9.87 -5.07
CA ARG A 34 5.82 9.92 -3.60
C ARG A 34 5.68 11.36 -3.12
N ALA A 35 6.49 12.28 -3.65
CA ALA A 35 6.40 13.69 -3.28
C ALA A 35 5.05 14.32 -3.66
N GLU A 36 4.48 13.95 -4.81
CA GLU A 36 3.13 14.39 -5.21
C GLU A 36 2.04 13.87 -4.24
N LEU A 37 2.14 12.61 -3.82
CA LEU A 37 1.25 12.02 -2.83
C LEU A 37 1.37 12.72 -1.47
N ASP A 38 2.59 12.91 -0.97
CA ASP A 38 2.85 13.56 0.32
C ASP A 38 2.29 15.01 0.32
N ALA A 39 2.48 15.74 -0.79
CA ALA A 39 1.95 17.09 -0.95
C ALA A 39 0.42 17.11 -0.93
N TRP A 40 -0.24 16.15 -1.60
CA TRP A 40 -1.69 16.02 -1.57
C TRP A 40 -2.21 15.67 -0.17
N GLN A 41 -1.55 14.76 0.55
CA GLN A 41 -1.91 14.39 1.93
C GLN A 41 -1.84 15.60 2.85
N ALA A 42 -0.77 16.39 2.76
CA ALA A 42 -0.62 17.63 3.53
C ALA A 42 -1.70 18.67 3.17
N ALA A 43 -1.99 18.85 1.87
CA ALA A 43 -2.98 19.83 1.41
C ALA A 43 -4.43 19.48 1.80
N THR A 44 -4.72 18.19 1.98
CA THR A 44 -6.06 17.71 2.34
C THR A 44 -6.23 17.40 3.82
N GLU A 45 -5.18 17.63 4.62
CA GLU A 45 -5.13 17.24 6.03
C GLU A 45 -5.52 15.75 6.21
N ALA A 46 -5.05 14.90 5.30
CA ALA A 46 -5.41 13.50 5.27
C ALA A 46 -5.01 12.81 6.59
N PRO A 47 -5.95 12.14 7.30
CA PRO A 47 -5.62 11.40 8.51
C PRO A 47 -4.77 10.18 8.13
N ILE A 48 -3.53 10.14 8.61
CA ILE A 48 -2.62 9.00 8.45
C ILE A 48 -2.60 8.22 9.77
N PRO A 49 -3.13 6.97 9.81
CA PRO A 49 -3.08 6.15 11.02
C PRO A 49 -1.63 5.84 11.40
N GLY A 50 -1.23 6.19 12.62
CA GLY A 50 0.05 5.79 13.20
C GLY A 50 -0.04 4.57 14.13
N THR A 51 -1.25 4.02 14.30
CA THR A 51 -1.52 2.88 15.20
C THR A 51 -2.44 1.89 14.50
N PRO A 52 -2.19 0.58 14.61
CA PRO A 52 -3.09 -0.44 14.09
C PRO A 52 -4.50 -0.29 14.64
N ASN A 53 -5.50 -0.63 13.83
CA ASN A 53 -6.89 -0.60 14.26
C ASN A 53 -7.13 -1.60 15.41
N PRO A 54 -7.48 -1.14 16.63
CA PRO A 54 -7.66 -2.03 17.79
C PRO A 54 -8.87 -2.97 17.65
N GLU A 55 -9.83 -2.63 16.80
CA GLU A 55 -11.01 -3.46 16.51
C GLU A 55 -10.71 -4.57 15.48
N CYS A 56 -9.51 -4.56 14.86
CA CYS A 56 -9.11 -5.57 13.88
C CYS A 56 -8.73 -6.88 14.59
N VAL A 57 -9.75 -7.65 14.99
CA VAL A 57 -9.58 -8.99 15.54
C VAL A 57 -9.69 -10.00 14.39
N LEU A 58 -8.58 -10.29 13.71
CA LEU A 58 -8.54 -11.37 12.74
C LEU A 58 -8.72 -12.72 13.46
N PRO A 59 -9.65 -13.59 13.01
CA PRO A 59 -9.71 -14.94 13.52
C PRO A 59 -8.40 -15.67 13.18
N PRO A 60 -7.96 -16.64 14.01
CA PRO A 60 -6.87 -17.54 13.62
C PRO A 60 -7.16 -18.14 12.24
N VAL A 61 -6.15 -18.21 11.37
CA VAL A 61 -6.28 -18.72 9.99
C VAL A 61 -6.94 -20.11 9.95
N ASP A 62 -6.76 -20.91 10.99
CA ASP A 62 -7.34 -22.25 11.15
C ASP A 62 -8.87 -22.25 11.34
N ARG A 63 -9.46 -21.11 11.73
CA ARG A 63 -10.92 -20.93 11.91
C ARG A 63 -11.61 -20.31 10.71
N ILE A 64 -10.87 -19.94 9.66
CA ILE A 64 -11.44 -19.42 8.41
C ILE A 64 -11.97 -20.62 7.60
N PRO A 65 -13.28 -20.69 7.34
CA PRO A 65 -13.89 -21.72 6.48
C PRO A 65 -13.16 -21.84 5.14
N LYS A 66 -12.94 -23.07 4.65
CA LYS A 66 -12.12 -23.32 3.45
C LYS A 66 -12.65 -22.61 2.20
N ASP A 67 -13.95 -22.34 2.14
CA ASP A 67 -14.67 -21.65 1.07
C ASP A 67 -14.47 -20.11 1.07
N ARG A 68 -13.75 -19.56 2.05
CA ARG A 68 -13.44 -18.13 2.17
C ARG A 68 -11.94 -17.84 1.97
N ARG A 69 -11.19 -18.80 1.42
CA ARG A 69 -9.73 -18.73 1.23
C ARG A 69 -9.36 -18.51 -0.24
N ASP A 70 -10.15 -17.75 -0.99
CA ASP A 70 -9.89 -17.46 -2.40
C ASP A 70 -9.93 -15.94 -2.65
#